data_AF-A0A6M0JZE3-F1
#
_entry.id   AF-A0A6M0JZE3-F1
#
_cell.length_a   1.000
_cell.length_b   1.000
_cell.length_c   1.000
_cell.angle_alpha   90.00
_cell.angle_beta   90.00
_cell.angle_gamma   90.00
#
_symmetry.space_group_name_H-M   'P 1'
#
loop_
_entity.id
_entity.type
_entity.pdbx_description
1 polymer ?
#
loop_
_entity_poly.entity_id
_entity_poly.type
_entity_poly.pdbx_seq_one_letter_code
_entity_poly.pdbx_strand_id
1 'polypeptide(L)'
;MPTPQARSSKLDLRLTPEAKARLSAAARERHQSVSQFVLSSALERADETLADRQHFRLDAERWSAFMAALDSPPRALPRLERLLREPTSFDPPDSA
;
A
#
# COMPACT_ATOMS: atom_id res chain seq x y z
N MET A 1 -19.92 14.35 10.34
CA MET A 1 -20.13 12.98 10.85
C MET A 1 -20.23 12.05 9.64
N PRO A 2 -19.30 11.11 9.41
CA PRO A 2 -19.45 10.14 8.33
C PRO A 2 -20.51 9.11 8.75
N THR A 3 -21.59 9.00 7.99
CA THR A 3 -22.63 7.98 8.20
C THR A 3 -22.07 6.58 7.94
N PRO A 4 -22.31 5.58 8.80
CA PRO A 4 -21.90 4.22 8.54
C PRO A 4 -22.65 3.71 7.30
N GLN A 5 -21.93 3.46 6.22
CA GLN A 5 -22.51 2.96 4.98
C GLN A 5 -22.91 1.49 5.18
N ALA A 6 -24.21 1.19 5.05
CA ALA A 6 -24.73 -0.16 5.20
C ALA A 6 -24.14 -1.08 4.11
N ARG A 7 -23.76 -2.30 4.47
CA ARG A 7 -23.26 -3.33 3.53
C ARG A 7 -24.39 -3.76 2.58
N SER A 8 -24.57 -3.04 1.47
CA SER A 8 -25.69 -3.25 0.54
C SER A 8 -25.35 -4.20 -0.61
N SER A 9 -24.08 -4.39 -0.95
CA SER A 9 -23.63 -5.26 -2.04
C SER A 9 -23.27 -6.67 -1.55
N LYS A 10 -23.70 -7.69 -2.30
CA LYS A 10 -23.32 -9.10 -2.11
C LYS A 10 -22.30 -9.51 -3.17
N LEU A 11 -21.37 -10.37 -2.79
CA LEU A 11 -20.37 -10.98 -3.67
C LEU A 11 -20.58 -12.49 -3.68
N ASP A 12 -21.11 -13.02 -4.78
CA ASP A 12 -21.34 -14.46 -4.95
C ASP A 12 -20.12 -15.12 -5.59
N LEU A 13 -19.44 -16.00 -4.84
CA LEU A 13 -18.30 -16.78 -5.34
C LEU A 13 -18.67 -18.25 -5.50
N ARG A 14 -18.31 -18.83 -6.65
CA ARG A 14 -18.32 -20.27 -6.86
C ARG A 14 -16.98 -20.84 -6.45
N LEU A 15 -16.99 -21.84 -5.57
CA LEU A 15 -15.80 -22.47 -5.02
C LEU A 15 -15.89 -23.98 -5.21
N THR A 16 -14.73 -24.61 -5.44
CA THR A 16 -14.63 -26.07 -5.28
C THR A 16 -14.67 -26.45 -3.80
N PRO A 17 -15.03 -27.70 -3.45
CA PRO A 17 -15.04 -28.15 -2.05
C PRO A 17 -13.68 -27.98 -1.37
N GLU A 18 -12.59 -28.23 -2.10
CA GLU A 18 -11.22 -28.09 -1.61
C GLU A 18 -10.86 -26.63 -1.30
N ALA A 19 -11.24 -25.69 -2.18
CA ALA A 19 -11.03 -24.26 -1.94
C ALA A 19 -11.82 -23.78 -0.72
N LYS A 20 -13.07 -24.24 -0.55
CA LYS A 20 -13.90 -23.93 0.62
C LYS A 20 -13.27 -24.46 1.91
N ALA A 21 -12.72 -25.68 1.90
CA ALA A 21 -12.05 -26.26 3.05
C ALA A 21 -10.81 -25.43 3.47
N ARG A 22 -9.97 -25.04 2.50
CA ARG A 22 -8.79 -24.19 2.74
C ARG A 22 -9.17 -22.82 3.33
N LEU A 23 -10.15 -22.15 2.75
CA LEU A 23 -10.62 -20.85 3.26
C LEU A 23 -11.23 -20.97 4.67
N SER A 24 -11.95 -22.06 4.94
CA SER A 24 -12.52 -22.33 6.27
C SER A 24 -11.44 -22.56 7.32
N ALA A 25 -10.40 -23.33 6.98
CA ALA A 25 -9.27 -23.56 7.86
C ALA A 25 -8.54 -22.24 8.18
N ALA A 26 -8.23 -21.43 7.16
CA ALA A 26 -7.55 -20.14 7.35
C ALA A 26 -8.38 -19.14 8.17
N ALA A 27 -9.70 -19.11 7.97
CA ALA A 27 -10.62 -18.28 8.75
C ALA A 27 -10.65 -18.72 10.24
N ARG A 28 -10.63 -20.04 10.49
CA ARG A 28 -10.56 -20.61 11.85
C ARG A 28 -9.27 -20.22 12.56
N GLU A 29 -8.12 -20.28 11.88
CA GLU A 29 -6.83 -19.84 12.45
C GLU A 29 -6.82 -18.35 12.81
N ARG A 30 -7.61 -17.53 12.09
CA ARG A 30 -7.76 -16.09 12.35
C ARG A 30 -8.95 -15.74 13.25
N HIS A 31 -9.61 -16.74 13.84
CA HIS A 31 -10.79 -16.58 14.71
C HIS A 31 -11.91 -15.71 14.10
N GLN A 32 -12.12 -15.82 12.79
CA GLN A 32 -13.12 -15.03 12.08
C GLN A 32 -13.98 -15.89 11.16
N SER A 33 -15.12 -15.36 10.73
CA SER A 33 -15.99 -16.06 9.77
C SER A 33 -15.33 -16.16 8.40
N VAL A 34 -15.70 -17.18 7.61
CA VAL A 34 -15.18 -17.35 6.24
C VAL A 34 -15.47 -16.13 5.37
N SER A 35 -16.66 -15.56 5.48
CA SER A 35 -17.02 -14.33 4.75
C SER A 35 -16.16 -13.14 5.16
N GLN A 36 -15.88 -12.98 6.46
CA GLN A 36 -15.00 -11.91 6.94
C GLN A 36 -13.56 -12.12 6.48
N PHE A 37 -13.05 -13.35 6.55
CA PHE A 37 -11.71 -13.68 6.06
C PHE A 37 -11.56 -13.39 4.57
N VAL A 38 -12.51 -13.87 3.75
CA VAL A 38 -12.47 -13.64 2.30
C VAL A 38 -12.57 -12.15 1.98
N LEU A 39 -13.47 -11.42 2.64
CA LEU A 39 -13.61 -9.99 2.42
C LEU A 39 -12.35 -9.22 2.83
N SER A 40 -11.78 -9.49 4.01
CA SER A 40 -10.58 -8.79 4.48
C SER A 40 -9.38 -9.06 3.58
N SER A 41 -9.18 -10.32 3.16
CA SER A 41 -8.07 -10.67 2.28
C SER A 41 -8.26 -10.14 0.87
N ALA A 42 -9.49 -10.09 0.36
CA ALA A 42 -9.79 -9.49 -0.93
C ALA A 42 -9.56 -7.97 -0.93
N LEU A 43 -9.93 -7.27 0.16
CA LEU A 43 -9.67 -5.85 0.32
C LEU A 43 -8.17 -5.55 0.44
N GLU A 44 -7.43 -6.29 1.27
CA GLU A 44 -5.98 -6.14 1.39
C GLU A 44 -5.30 -6.36 0.03
N ARG A 45 -5.71 -7.39 -0.71
CA ARG A 45 -5.17 -7.65 -2.04
C ARG A 45 -5.58 -6.59 -3.07
N ALA A 46 -6.79 -6.05 -2.97
CA ALA A 46 -7.24 -4.94 -3.81
C ALA A 46 -6.43 -3.68 -3.50
N ASP A 47 -6.20 -3.37 -2.22
CA ASP A 47 -5.36 -2.25 -1.80
C ASP A 47 -3.93 -2.41 -2.31
N GLU A 48 -3.32 -3.60 -2.22
CA GLU A 48 -2.00 -3.87 -2.82
C GLU A 48 -1.98 -3.70 -4.34
N THR A 49 -3.05 -4.13 -5.02
CA THR A 49 -3.14 -4.11 -6.48
C THR A 49 -3.45 -2.70 -7.01
N LEU A 50 -4.28 -1.94 -6.29
CA LEU A 50 -4.61 -0.54 -6.56
C LEU A 50 -3.54 0.41 -6.06
N ALA A 51 -2.75 0.01 -5.05
CA ALA A 51 -1.52 0.67 -4.66
C ALA A 51 -0.44 0.41 -5.72
N ASP A 52 -0.69 0.95 -6.91
CA ASP A 52 0.34 1.30 -7.86
C ASP A 52 1.15 2.45 -7.23
N ARG A 53 2.03 2.09 -6.28
CA ARG A 53 3.05 2.93 -5.60
C ARG A 53 2.64 4.35 -5.18
N GLN A 54 1.40 4.59 -4.74
CA GLN A 54 0.96 5.93 -4.29
C GLN A 54 0.69 6.04 -2.79
N HIS A 55 0.43 4.94 -2.09
CA HIS A 55 0.10 4.96 -0.65
C HIS A 55 1.14 4.22 0.18
N PHE A 56 1.78 4.94 1.11
CA PHE A 56 2.75 4.40 2.07
C PHE A 56 2.13 4.40 3.46
N ARG A 57 1.84 3.21 4.01
CA ARG A 57 1.31 3.08 5.38
C ARG A 57 2.47 3.07 6.38
N LEU A 58 2.45 4.00 7.33
CA LEU A 58 3.42 4.08 8.42
C LEU A 58 2.74 3.74 9.75
N ASP A 59 3.46 3.04 10.64
CA ASP A 59 3.07 2.92 12.05
C ASP A 59 3.34 4.24 12.80
N ALA A 60 2.91 4.34 14.06
CA ALA A 60 2.99 5.59 14.82
C ALA A 60 4.42 6.11 15.02
N GLU A 61 5.38 5.22 15.25
CA GLU A 61 6.79 5.59 15.43
C GLU A 61 7.39 6.13 14.13
N ARG A 62 7.16 5.41 13.02
CA ARG A 62 7.62 5.84 11.69
C ARG A 62 6.93 7.11 11.22
N TRP A 63 5.66 7.31 11.58
CA TRP A 63 4.93 8.55 11.32
C TRP A 63 5.57 9.74 12.03
N SER A 64 5.91 9.60 13.31
CA SER A 64 6.61 10.64 14.06
C SER A 64 7.98 10.97 13.47
N ALA A 65 8.76 9.96 13.09
CA ALA A 65 10.05 10.15 12.46
C ALA A 65 9.92 10.84 11.09
N PHE A 66 8.90 10.47 10.31
CA PHE A 66 8.62 11.09 9.02
C PHE A 66 8.25 12.57 9.15
N MET A 67 7.37 12.93 10.09
CA MET A 67 7.02 14.32 10.37
C MET A 67 8.25 15.14 10.80
N ALA A 68 9.07 14.61 11.70
CA ALA A 68 10.30 15.29 12.13
C ALA A 68 11.30 15.52 10.97
N ALA A 69 11.37 14.57 10.02
CA ALA A 69 12.20 14.71 8.83
C ALA A 69 11.68 15.79 7.86
N LEU A 70 10.35 15.95 7.75
CA LEU A 70 9.74 17.00 6.92
C LEU A 70 9.91 18.40 7.52
N ASP A 71 9.84 18.53 8.84
CA ASP A 71 10.03 19.82 9.54
C ASP A 71 11.51 20.24 9.63
N SER A 72 12.44 19.34 9.32
CA SER A 72 13.87 19.62 9.40
C SER A 72 14.31 20.57 8.29
N PRO A 73 15.18 21.55 8.57
CA PRO A 73 15.69 22.45 7.56
C PRO A 73 16.49 21.67 6.49
N PRO A 74 16.45 22.10 5.22
CA PRO A 74 17.17 21.43 4.15
C PRO A 74 18.66 21.46 4.44
N ARG A 75 19.27 20.28 4.36
CA ARG A 75 20.70 20.10 4.60
C ARG A 75 21.42 20.03 3.26
N ALA A 76 22.53 20.76 3.14
CA ALA A 76 23.39 20.65 1.96
C ALA A 76 23.94 19.22 1.86
N LEU A 77 23.76 18.61 0.68
CA LEU A 77 24.23 17.27 0.36
C LEU A 77 25.18 17.37 -0.83
N PRO A 78 26.50 17.57 -0.62
CA PRO A 78 27.45 17.86 -1.70
C PRO A 78 27.46 16.79 -2.81
N ARG A 79 27.21 15.52 -2.46
CA ARG A 79 27.10 14.43 -3.42
C ARG A 79 25.84 14.52 -4.28
N LEU A 80 24.72 14.97 -3.71
CA LEU A 80 23.46 15.20 -4.43
C LEU A 80 23.58 16.42 -5.34
N GLU A 81 24.21 17.50 -4.87
CA GLU A 81 24.50 18.69 -5.69
C GLU A 81 25.35 18.34 -6.91
N ARG A 82 26.38 17.52 -6.73
CA ARG A 82 27.20 17.03 -7.85
C ARG A 82 26.39 16.17 -8.81
N LEU A 83 25.58 15.24 -8.28
CA LEU A 83 24.74 14.36 -9.10
C LEU A 83 23.75 15.16 -9.98
N LEU A 84 23.13 16.20 -9.43
CA LEU A 84 22.20 17.05 -10.17
C LEU A 84 22.87 17.95 -11.23
N ARG A 85 24.19 18.10 -11.19
CA ARG A 85 24.99 18.86 -12.16
C ARG A 85 25.73 17.98 -13.16
N GLU A 86 25.74 16.67 -12.95
CA GLU A 86 26.44 15.73 -13.80
C GLU A 86 25.57 15.44 -15.04
N PRO A 87 26.09 15.64 -16.26
CA PRO A 87 25.32 15.36 -17.47
C PRO A 87 24.95 13.88 -17.52
N THR A 88 23.67 13.63 -17.69
CA THR A 88 23.07 12.30 -17.77
C THR A 88 22.85 11.92 -19.23
N SER A 89 22.72 10.62 -19.50
CA SER A 89 22.37 10.10 -20.83
C SER A 89 20.99 10.53 -21.34
N PHE A 90 20.21 11.24 -20.52
CA PHE A 90 18.90 11.78 -20.85
C PHE A 90 18.91 13.29 -21.09
N ASP A 91 20.04 13.95 -20.91
CA ASP A 91 20.16 15.36 -21.24
C ASP A 91 20.22 15.53 -22.76
N PRO A 92 19.55 16.57 -23.30
CA PRO A 92 19.58 16.83 -24.74
C PRO A 92 21.03 17.00 -25.20
N PRO A 93 21.40 16.48 -26.38
CA PRO A 93 22.74 16.71 -26.91
C PRO A 93 22.98 18.20 -27.00
N ASP A 94 24.09 18.64 -26.40
CA ASP A 94 24.53 20.02 -26.40
C ASP A 94 24.51 20.51 -27.86
N SER A 95 23.54 21.37 -28.19
CA SER A 95 23.38 21.90 -29.54
C SER A 95 24.43 22.98 -29.70
N ALA A 96 25.65 22.56 -30.06
CA ALA A 96 26.73 23.42 -30.54
C ALA A 96 26.80 23.37 -32.07
#